data_AF-A0AAW6KHX0-F1
#
_entry.id   AF-A0AAW6KHX0-F1
#
_cell.length_a   1.000
_cell.length_b   1.000
_cell.length_c   1.000
_cell.angle_alpha   90.00
_cell.angle_beta   90.00
_cell.angle_gamma   90.00
#
_symmetry.space_group_name_H-M   'P 1'
#
loop_
_entity.id
_entity.type
_entity.pdbx_description
1 polymer ?
#
loop_
_entity_poly.entity_id
_entity_poly.type
_entity_poly.pdbx_seq_one_letter_code
_entity_poly.pdbx_strand_id
1 'polypeptide(L)'
;SERNKWIDDQTSIPFKLFHSPLYQFTLLAISSEEVWLYAKFHHIIMDGISLNLLGNQLIEMYQKMIRNEPLPQHHEPSYLTYIEKEKQYLQSSRFEKDRLF
;
A
#
# COMPACT_ATOMS: atom_id res chain seq x y z
N SER A 1 -15.71 7.43 20.43
CA SER A 1 -16.23 6.06 20.41
C SER A 1 -15.10 5.09 20.68
N GLU A 2 -15.38 3.89 21.21
CA GLU A 2 -14.37 2.83 21.43
C GLU A 2 -13.61 2.50 20.14
N ARG A 3 -14.29 2.58 18.98
CA ARG A 3 -13.69 2.49 17.64
C ARG A 3 -12.53 3.46 17.42
N ASN A 4 -12.77 4.77 17.58
CA ASN A 4 -11.72 5.77 17.33
C ASN A 4 -10.55 5.56 18.29
N LYS A 5 -10.85 5.22 19.55
CA LYS A 5 -9.81 4.87 20.51
C LYS A 5 -8.96 3.68 20.05
N TRP A 6 -9.58 2.61 19.54
CA TRP A 6 -8.84 1.48 18.99
C TRP A 6 -7.97 1.89 17.80
N ILE A 7 -8.49 2.70 16.87
CA ILE A 7 -7.73 3.19 15.71
C ILE A 7 -6.52 4.03 16.16
N ASP A 8 -6.72 4.93 17.13
CA ASP A 8 -5.67 5.78 17.67
C ASP A 8 -4.59 4.94 18.37
N ASP A 9 -5.02 4.00 19.21
CA ASP A 9 -4.14 3.08 19.91
C ASP A 9 -3.32 2.25 18.90
N GLN A 10 -3.94 1.67 17.87
CA GLN A 10 -3.22 0.93 16.82
C GLN A 10 -2.28 1.81 16.01
N THR A 11 -2.68 3.03 15.68
CA THR A 11 -1.88 3.95 14.87
C THR A 11 -0.63 4.40 15.63
N SER A 12 -0.73 4.55 16.96
CA SER A 12 0.38 4.93 17.84
C SER A 12 1.48 3.88 17.98
N ILE A 13 1.19 2.60 17.69
CA ILE A 13 2.17 1.51 17.80
C ILE A 13 3.19 1.62 16.65
N PRO A 14 4.48 1.89 16.89
CA PRO A 14 5.45 1.97 15.81
C PRO A 14 5.73 0.59 15.21
N PHE A 15 6.02 0.53 13.92
CA PHE A 15 6.55 -0.69 13.31
C PHE A 15 8.01 -0.92 13.74
N LYS A 16 8.40 -2.18 13.88
CA LYS A 16 9.81 -2.55 13.97
C LYS A 16 10.39 -2.57 12.56
N LEU A 17 11.33 -1.68 12.25
CA LEU A 17 11.80 -1.50 10.88
C LEU A 17 12.40 -2.77 10.28
N PHE A 18 13.11 -3.54 11.09
CA PHE A 18 13.76 -4.77 10.66
C PHE A 18 13.02 -6.00 11.20
N HIS A 19 13.02 -7.06 10.40
CA HIS A 19 12.47 -8.37 10.76
C HIS A 19 10.99 -8.36 11.17
N SER A 20 10.20 -7.44 10.63
CA SER A 20 8.75 -7.45 10.78
C SER A 20 8.04 -6.95 9.52
N PRO A 21 6.76 -7.34 9.29
CA PRO A 21 5.94 -6.72 8.26
C PRO A 21 5.79 -5.22 8.51
N LEU A 22 5.96 -4.42 7.46
CA LEU A 22 5.79 -2.97 7.49
C LEU A 22 4.37 -2.54 7.08
N TYR A 23 3.42 -3.46 7.22
CA TYR A 23 2.01 -3.24 6.95
C TYR A 23 1.15 -4.02 7.94
N GLN A 24 -0.09 -3.57 8.12
CA GLN A 24 -1.11 -4.24 8.92
C GLN A 24 -2.46 -4.04 8.24
N PHE A 25 -3.20 -5.15 8.08
CA PHE A 25 -4.62 -5.12 7.72
C PHE A 25 -5.43 -5.70 8.86
N THR A 26 -6.58 -5.10 9.15
CA THR A 26 -7.50 -5.60 10.16
C THR A 26 -8.93 -5.33 9.71
N LEU A 27 -9.75 -6.39 9.67
CA LEU A 27 -11.19 -6.25 9.46
C LEU A 27 -11.87 -6.11 10.82
N LEU A 28 -12.63 -5.03 10.99
CA LEU A 28 -13.43 -4.74 12.17
C LEU A 28 -14.89 -4.96 11.82
N ALA A 29 -15.50 -6.02 12.37
CA ALA A 29 -16.94 -6.22 12.29
C ALA A 29 -17.60 -5.32 13.34
N ILE A 30 -18.28 -4.26 12.89
CA ILE A 30 -18.93 -3.29 13.77
C ILE A 30 -20.37 -3.72 14.05
N SER A 31 -21.05 -4.26 13.03
CA SER A 31 -22.39 -4.83 13.12
C SER A 31 -22.59 -5.89 12.03
N SER A 32 -23.81 -6.42 11.88
CA SER A 32 -24.17 -7.33 10.79
C SER A 32 -24.08 -6.70 9.40
N GLU A 33 -24.13 -5.37 9.31
CA GLU A 33 -24.17 -4.62 8.04
C GLU A 33 -22.97 -3.69 7.86
N GLU A 34 -22.09 -3.59 8.86
CA GLU A 34 -20.98 -2.65 8.86
C GLU A 34 -19.67 -3.36 9.19
N VAL A 35 -18.77 -3.39 8.20
CA VAL A 35 -17.41 -3.91 8.32
C VAL A 35 -16.43 -2.85 7.85
N TRP A 36 -15.37 -2.63 8.62
CA TRP A 36 -14.32 -1.67 8.31
C TRP A 36 -13.03 -2.39 8.02
N LEU A 37 -12.33 -1.96 6.97
CA LEU A 37 -10.95 -2.35 6.71
C LEU A 37 -10.02 -1.28 7.27
N TYR A 38 -9.31 -1.60 8.34
CA TYR A 38 -8.15 -0.83 8.80
C TYR A 38 -6.92 -1.30 8.02
N ALA A 39 -6.20 -0.36 7.42
CA ALA A 39 -4.94 -0.61 6.74
C ALA A 39 -3.90 0.42 7.21
N LYS A 40 -2.73 -0.06 7.63
CA LYS A 40 -1.63 0.76 8.13
C LYS A 40 -0.34 0.32 7.47
N PHE A 41 0.51 1.27 7.09
CA PHE A 41 1.78 1.01 6.43
C PHE A 41 2.88 1.88 7.02
N HIS A 42 4.12 1.40 6.98
CA HIS A 42 5.29 2.26 7.18
C HIS A 42 5.55 3.06 5.90
N HIS A 43 5.79 4.38 6.03
CA HIS A 43 6.04 5.27 4.89
C HIS A 43 7.27 4.94 4.03
N ILE A 44 8.09 3.98 4.44
CA ILE A 44 9.29 3.57 3.70
C ILE A 44 8.93 2.64 2.53
N ILE A 45 7.77 1.97 2.61
CA ILE A 45 7.28 1.06 1.57
C ILE A 45 6.03 1.58 0.85
N MET A 46 5.44 2.69 1.30
CA MET A 46 4.14 3.18 0.83
C MET A 46 4.04 4.70 0.97
N ASP A 47 3.66 5.37 -0.11
CA ASP A 47 3.31 6.79 -0.12
C ASP A 47 1.79 7.00 -0.32
N GLY A 48 1.35 8.25 -0.34
CA GLY A 48 -0.06 8.58 -0.52
C GLY A 48 -0.62 8.18 -1.89
N ILE A 49 0.21 8.19 -2.93
CA ILE A 49 -0.20 7.81 -4.30
C ILE A 49 -0.45 6.30 -4.34
N SER A 50 0.50 5.53 -3.81
CA SER A 50 0.46 4.08 -3.74
C SER A 50 -0.72 3.60 -2.88
N LEU A 51 -1.06 4.32 -1.80
CA LEU A 51 -2.23 4.01 -0.98
C LEU A 51 -3.55 4.17 -1.76
N ASN A 52 -3.67 5.21 -2.59
CA ASN A 52 -4.84 5.40 -3.45
C ASN A 52 -4.95 4.30 -4.52
N LEU A 53 -3.82 3.92 -5.14
CA LEU A 53 -3.78 2.83 -6.10
C LEU A 53 -4.23 1.50 -5.47
N LEU A 54 -3.71 1.17 -4.29
CA LEU A 54 -4.10 0.00 -3.53
C LEU A 54 -5.61 -0.01 -3.22
N GLY A 55 -6.15 1.12 -2.77
CA GLY A 55 -7.58 1.25 -2.46
C GLY A 55 -8.46 0.95 -3.68
N ASN A 56 -8.10 1.50 -4.84
CA ASN A 56 -8.82 1.26 -6.10
C ASN A 56 -8.75 -0.22 -6.53
N GLN A 57 -7.56 -0.83 -6.44
CA GLN A 57 -7.36 -2.26 -6.77
C GLN A 57 -8.17 -3.17 -5.84
N LEU A 58 -8.18 -2.89 -4.53
CA LEU A 58 -8.96 -3.64 -3.55
C LEU A 58 -10.45 -3.59 -3.87
N ILE A 59 -10.99 -2.41 -4.19
CA ILE A 59 -12.41 -2.24 -4.55
C ILE A 59 -12.74 -2.99 -5.84
N GLU A 60 -11.89 -2.87 -6.88
CA GLU A 60 -12.10 -3.56 -8.16
C GLU A 60 -12.12 -5.08 -7.96
N MET A 61 -11.11 -5.63 -7.27
CA MET A 61 -11.02 -7.06 -6.99
C MET A 61 -12.22 -7.54 -6.18
N TYR A 62 -12.63 -6.78 -5.16
CA TYR A 62 -13.78 -7.12 -4.33
C TYR A 62 -15.08 -7.19 -5.15
N GLN A 63 -15.31 -6.20 -6.01
CA GLN A 63 -16.50 -6.18 -6.88
C GLN A 63 -16.51 -7.34 -7.87
N LYS A 64 -15.35 -7.69 -8.46
CA LYS A 64 -15.21 -8.84 -9.36
C LYS A 64 -15.48 -10.16 -8.64
N MET A 65 -14.97 -10.32 -7.42
CA MET A 65 -15.25 -11.50 -6.60
C MET A 65 -16.74 -11.66 -6.30
N ILE A 66 -17.44 -10.58 -5.94
CA ILE A 66 -18.91 -10.63 -5.72
C ILE A 66 -19.65 -11.10 -6.97
N ARG A 67 -19.18 -10.68 -8.16
CA ARG A 67 -19.81 -11.01 -9.44
C ARG A 67 -19.36 -12.34 -10.04
N ASN A 68 -18.46 -13.07 -9.37
CA ASN A 68 -17.79 -14.26 -9.92
C ASN A 68 -17.09 -13.99 -11.27
N GLU A 69 -16.56 -12.78 -11.45
CA GLU A 69 -15.79 -12.39 -12.63
C GLU A 69 -14.31 -12.75 -12.47
N PRO A 70 -13.58 -12.97 -13.57
CA PRO A 70 -12.14 -13.18 -13.51
C PRO A 70 -11.42 -12.00 -12.84
N LEU A 71 -10.54 -12.31 -11.89
CA LEU A 71 -9.70 -11.30 -11.25
C LEU A 71 -8.72 -10.68 -12.25
N PRO A 72 -8.37 -9.39 -12.09
CA PRO A 72 -7.39 -8.75 -12.96
C PRO A 72 -6.05 -9.47 -12.85
N GLN A 73 -5.40 -9.75 -13.98
CA GLN A 73 -3.97 -10.08 -13.99
C GLN A 73 -3.20 -8.79 -13.82
N HIS A 74 -2.98 -8.36 -12.57
CA HIS A 74 -2.17 -7.17 -12.32
C HIS A 74 -0.71 -7.45 -12.67
N HIS A 75 -0.22 -6.81 -13.73
CA HIS A 75 1.19 -6.71 -14.07
C HIS A 75 1.73 -5.35 -13.61
N GLU A 76 1.57 -5.02 -12.33
CA GLU A 76 2.29 -3.87 -11.79
C GLU A 76 3.80 -4.16 -11.91
N PRO A 77 4.61 -3.18 -12.35
CA PRO A 77 6.05 -3.39 -12.41
C PRO A 77 6.53 -3.77 -11.02
N SER A 78 7.19 -4.92 -10.91
CA SER A 78 7.81 -5.35 -9.67
C SER A 78 8.67 -4.22 -9.11
N TYR A 79 8.66 -4.02 -7.79
CA TYR A 79 9.58 -3.09 -7.16
C TYR A 79 11.04 -3.40 -7.51
N LEU A 80 11.38 -4.67 -7.77
CA LEU A 80 12.69 -5.08 -8.28
C LEU A 80 12.99 -4.51 -9.67
N THR A 81 12.00 -4.51 -10.56
CA THR A 81 12.10 -3.89 -11.88
C THR A 81 12.26 -2.37 -11.75
N TYR A 82 11.60 -1.75 -10.78
CA TYR A 82 11.80 -0.34 -10.47
C TYR A 82 13.24 -0.06 -9.99
N ILE A 83 13.77 -0.86 -9.05
CA ILE A 83 15.17 -0.73 -8.60
C ILE A 83 16.16 -0.79 -9.78
N GLU A 84 15.93 -1.70 -10.72
CA GLU A 84 16.79 -1.83 -11.89
C GLU A 84 16.72 -0.58 -12.80
N LYS A 85 15.52 -0.04 -13.02
CA LYS A 85 15.34 1.22 -13.75
C LYS A 85 16.01 2.40 -13.03
N GLU A 86 15.91 2.45 -11.70
CA GLU A 86 16.52 3.50 -10.89
C GLU A 86 18.05 3.45 -10.98
N LYS A 87 18.65 2.25 -10.91
CA LYS A 87 20.10 2.07 -11.11
C LYS A 87 20.55 2.57 -12.49
N GLN A 88 19.79 2.25 -13.54
CA GLN A 88 20.07 2.72 -14.89
C GLN A 88 19.95 4.24 -15.01
N TYR A 89 18.94 4.84 -14.37
CA TYR A 89 18.77 6.29 -14.32
C TYR A 89 19.97 6.97 -13.65
N LEU A 90 20.39 6.49 -12.48
CA LEU A 90 21.54 7.04 -11.74
C LEU A 90 22.86 6.96 -12.52
N GLN A 91 22.97 6.04 -13.48
CA GLN A 91 24.14 5.88 -14.36
C GLN A 91 24.01 6.64 -15.69
N SER A 92 22.89 7.34 -15.92
CA SER A 92 22.59 7.98 -17.19
C SER A 92 23.11 9.42 -17.27
N SER A 93 23.33 9.90 -18.49
CA SER A 93 23.62 11.32 -18.75
C SER A 93 22.47 12.26 -18.35
N ARG A 94 21.25 11.72 -18.20
CA ARG A 94 20.10 12.48 -17.68
C ARG A 94 20.27 12.81 -16.21
N PHE A 95 20.70 11.85 -15.39
CA PHE A 95 20.98 12.11 -13.97
C PHE A 95 22.06 13.18 -13.78
N GLU A 96 23.12 13.15 -14.59
CA GLU A 96 24.16 14.19 -14.54
C GLU A 96 23.62 15.60 -14.84
N LYS A 97 22.63 15.70 -15.74
CA LYS A 97 21.93 16.98 -16.00
C LYS A 97 21.03 17.37 -14.84
N ASP A 98 20.24 16.43 -14.33
CA ASP A 98 19.31 16.67 -13.23
C ASP A 98 20.05 17.09 -11.95
N ARG A 99 21.29 16.64 -11.72
CA ARG A 99 22.13 17.05 -10.58
C ARG A 99 22.61 18.51 -10.65
N LEU A 100 22.61 19.11 -11.84
CA LEU A 100 23.11 20.48 -12.05
C LEU A 100 22.04 21.56 -11.83
N PHE A 101 20.80 21.16 -11.53
CA PHE A 101 19.67 22.03 -11.22
C PHE A 101 19.07 21.68 -9.85
#